data_AF-A0A3C0WKV3-F1
#
_entry.id   AF-A0A3C0WKV3-F1
#
_cell.length_a   1.000
_cell.length_b   1.000
_cell.length_c   1.000
_cell.angle_alpha   90.00
_cell.angle_beta   90.00
_cell.angle_gamma   90.00
#
_symmetry.space_group_name_H-M   'P 1'
#
loop_
_entity.id
_entity.type
_entity.pdbx_description
1 polymer ?
#
loop_
_entity_poly.entity_id
_entity_poly.type
_entity_poly.pdbx_seq_one_letter_code
_entity_poly.pdbx_strand_id
1 'polypeptide(L)' 'MVKVIVRDKETIQEAVRRFGKLVMRSGLKKEMRRRKYYEKPSDIKRRAKVRAQRRALKTRIG' A
#
# COMPACT_ATOMS: atom_id res chain seq x y z
N MET A 1 -9.18 -2.24 -3.26
CA MET A 1 -9.86 -1.01 -3.73
C MET A 1 -10.12 -0.12 -2.53
N VAL A 2 -9.77 1.16 -2.57
CA VAL A 2 -9.96 2.08 -1.42
C VAL A 2 -11.32 2.75 -1.55
N LYS A 3 -12.21 2.53 -0.59
CA LYS A 3 -13.53 3.18 -0.51
C LYS A 3 -13.56 4.06 0.74
N VAL A 4 -14.00 5.31 0.60
CA VAL A 4 -14.28 6.22 1.72
C VAL A 4 -15.76 6.53 1.70
N ILE A 5 -16.43 6.26 2.82
CA ILE A 5 -17.81 6.69 3.05
C ILE A 5 -17.70 8.02 3.82
N VAL A 6 -18.34 9.06 3.27
CA VAL A 6 -18.43 10.38 3.90
C VAL A 6 -19.39 10.26 5.09
N ARG A 7 -19.01 10.81 6.24
CA ARG A 7 -19.84 10.83 7.44
C ARG A 7 -20.60 12.15 7.53
N ASP A 8 -21.76 12.14 8.17
CA ASP A 8 -22.69 13.30 8.20
C ASP A 8 -22.13 14.58 8.84
N LYS A 9 -21.03 14.48 9.62
CA LYS A 9 -20.37 15.63 10.29
C LYS A 9 -19.00 15.99 9.71
N GLU A 10 -18.63 15.48 8.55
CA GLU A 10 -17.32 15.79 7.94
C GLU A 10 -17.41 16.81 6.82
N THR A 11 -16.45 17.71 6.79
CA THR A 11 -16.25 18.59 5.65
C THR A 11 -15.67 17.80 4.46
N ILE A 12 -15.94 18.27 3.24
CA ILE A 12 -15.41 17.67 2.01
C ILE A 12 -13.87 17.58 2.05
N GLN A 13 -13.21 18.60 2.62
CA GLN A 13 -11.75 18.65 2.74
C GLN A 13 -11.19 17.56 3.66
N GLU A 14 -11.87 17.25 4.77
CA GLU A 14 -11.48 16.16 5.68
C GLU A 14 -11.65 14.78 5.04
N ALA A 15 -12.73 14.59 4.28
CA ALA A 15 -12.95 13.38 3.50
C ALA A 15 -11.84 13.15 2.47
N VAL A 16 -11.42 14.19 1.75
CA VAL A 16 -10.31 14.14 0.79
C VAL A 16 -8.98 13.81 1.49
N ARG A 17 -8.70 14.42 2.66
CA ARG A 17 -7.50 14.12 3.46
C ARG A 17 -7.48 12.65 3.92
N ARG A 18 -8.61 12.10 4.39
CA ARG A 18 -8.71 10.68 4.77
C ARG A 18 -8.53 9.76 3.58
N PHE A 19 -9.15 10.10 2.44
CA PHE A 19 -8.97 9.35 1.20
C PHE A 19 -7.49 9.30 0.80
N GLY A 20 -6.79 10.45 0.83
CA GLY A 20 -5.36 10.51 0.56
C GLY A 20 -4.55 9.62 1.50
N LYS A 21 -4.83 9.65 2.81
CA LYS A 21 -4.17 8.77 3.80
C LYS A 21 -4.45 7.29 3.54
N LEU A 22 -5.68 6.92 3.21
CA LEU A 22 -6.07 5.54 2.91
C LEU A 22 -5.42 5.04 1.62
N VAL A 23 -5.35 5.86 0.58
CA VAL A 23 -4.64 5.54 -0.67
C VAL A 23 -3.15 5.30 -0.40
N MET A 24 -2.51 6.17 0.39
CA MET A 24 -1.11 5.98 0.77
C MET A 24 -0.90 4.71 1.60
N ARG A 25 -1.76 4.45 2.59
CA ARG A 25 -1.69 3.25 3.45
C ARG A 25 -1.95 1.95 2.69
N SER A 26 -2.87 1.97 1.74
CA SER A 26 -3.20 0.80 0.92
C SER A 26 -2.03 0.33 0.05
N GLY A 27 -1.03 1.19 -0.18
CA GLY A 27 0.12 0.86 -1.01
C GLY A 27 -0.19 0.84 -2.51
N LEU A 28 -1.37 1.34 -2.93
CA LEU A 28 -1.85 1.30 -4.31
C LEU A 28 -0.88 1.97 -5.29
N LYS A 29 -0.29 3.13 -4.92
CA LYS A 29 0.77 3.78 -5.71
C LYS A 29 2.00 2.87 -5.94
N LYS A 30 2.38 2.09 -4.92
CA LYS A 30 3.53 1.17 -5.01
C LYS A 30 3.19 -0.03 -5.89
N GLU A 31 1.95 -0.48 -5.87
CA GLU A 31 1.47 -1.55 -6.73
C GLU A 31 1.36 -1.11 -8.19
N MET A 32 0.83 0.07 -8.46
CA MET A 32 0.82 0.68 -9.81
C MET A 32 2.22 0.75 -10.41
N ARG A 33 3.21 1.23 -9.65
CA ARG A 33 4.60 1.30 -10.12
C ARG A 33 5.17 -0.08 -10.46
N ARG A 34 4.81 -1.12 -9.71
CA ARG A 34 5.28 -2.49 -9.93
C ARG A 34 4.64 -3.16 -11.13
N ARG A 35 3.37 -2.84 -11.42
CA ARG A 35 2.62 -3.38 -12.56
C ARG A 35 2.87 -2.61 -13.86
N LYS A 36 3.62 -1.49 -13.82
CA LYS A 36 3.93 -0.67 -15.00
C LYS A 36 4.70 -1.44 -16.08
N TYR A 37 5.48 -2.45 -15.68
CA TYR A 37 6.28 -3.27 -16.58
C TYR A 37 6.09 -4.74 -16.24
N TYR A 38 6.25 -5.61 -17.23
CA TYR A 38 6.31 -7.04 -16.99
C TYR A 38 7.51 -7.38 -16.10
N GLU A 39 7.26 -8.19 -15.08
CA GLU A 39 8.29 -8.74 -14.21
C GLU A 39 8.24 -10.26 -14.34
N LYS A 40 9.39 -10.89 -14.57
CA LYS A 40 9.48 -12.34 -14.66
C LYS A 40 8.99 -12.98 -13.34
N PRO A 41 8.30 -14.14 -13.38
CA PRO A 41 7.81 -14.81 -12.18
C PRO A 41 8.90 -15.10 -11.13
N SER A 42 10.13 -15.38 -11.56
CA SER A 42 11.30 -15.57 -10.70
C SER A 42 11.65 -14.32 -9.89
N ASP A 43 11.62 -13.14 -10.53
CA ASP A 43 11.89 -11.86 -9.87
C ASP A 43 10.79 -11.49 -8.86
N ILE A 44 9.54 -11.79 -9.20
CA ILE A 44 8.41 -11.63 -8.27
C ILE A 44 8.63 -12.47 -7.01
N LYS A 45 8.98 -13.76 -7.16
CA LYS A 45 9.28 -14.68 -6.05
C LYS A 45 10.47 -14.20 -5.22
N ARG A 46 11.57 -13.81 -5.86
CA ARG A 46 12.77 -13.27 -5.20
C ARG A 46 12.43 -12.03 -4.36
N ARG A 47 11.69 -11.08 -4.93
CA ARG A 47 11.25 -9.86 -4.24
C ARG A 47 10.28 -10.15 -3.10
N ALA A 48 9.44 -11.18 -3.20
CA ALA A 48 8.55 -11.60 -2.13
C ALA A 48 9.35 -12.16 -0.94
N LYS A 49 10.34 -13.04 -1.20
CA LYS A 49 11.23 -13.60 -0.17
C LYS A 49 11.97 -12.52 0.61
N VAL A 50 12.62 -11.58 -0.10
CA VAL A 50 13.35 -10.46 0.54
C VAL A 50 12.41 -9.58 1.37
N ARG A 51 11.18 -9.34 0.91
CA ARG A 51 10.19 -8.57 1.67
C ARG A 51 9.73 -9.29 2.95
N ALA A 52 9.55 -10.60 2.89
CA ALA A 52 9.20 -11.40 4.06
C ALA A 52 10.33 -11.38 5.10
N GLN A 53 11.57 -11.59 4.68
CA GLN A 53 12.76 -11.53 5.55
C GLN A 53 12.89 -10.16 6.24
N ARG A 54 12.75 -9.06 5.48
CA ARG A 54 12.80 -7.70 6.04
C ARG A 54 11.69 -7.44 7.06
N ARG A 55 10.48 -7.98 6.83
CA ARG A 55 9.37 -7.87 7.78
C ARG A 55 9.66 -8.64 9.07
N ALA A 56 10.11 -9.89 8.95
CA ALA A 56 10.47 -10.71 10.10
C ALA A 56 11.58 -10.08 10.95
N LEU A 57 12.60 -9.51 10.31
CA LEU A 57 13.66 -8.79 11.03
C LEU A 57 13.12 -7.57 11.79
N LYS A 58 12.21 -6.79 11.17
CA LYS A 58 11.62 -5.62 11.81
C LYS A 58 10.76 -6.00 13.02
N THR A 59 10.01 -7.10 12.94
CA THR A 59 9.20 -7.62 14.07
C THR A 59 10.06 -8.19 15.20
N ARG A 60 11.30 -8.62 14.94
CA ARG A 60 12.20 -9.16 15.96
C ARG A 60 12.95 -8.08 16.74
N ILE A 61 13.10 -6.88 16.16
CA ILE A 61 13.90 -5.77 16.72
C ILE A 61 13.02 -4.73 17.43
N GLY A 62 11.74 -4.60 17.04
CA GLY A 62 10.78 -3.72 17.70
C GLY A 62 9.87 -4.49 18.64
#